data_AF-A0A1L7UMZ0-F1
#
_entry.id   AF-A0A1L7UMZ0-F1
#
_cell.length_a   1.000
_cell.length_b   1.000
_cell.length_c   1.000
_cell.angle_alpha   90.00
_cell.angle_beta   90.00
_cell.angle_gamma   90.00
#
_symmetry.space_group_name_H-M   'P 1'
#
loop_
_entity.id
_entity.type
_entity.pdbx_description
1 polymer ?
#
loop_
_entity_poly.entity_id
_entity_poly.type
_entity_poly.pdbx_seq_one_letter_code
_entity_poly.pdbx_strand_id
1 'polypeptide(L)'
;MATLLRDPDIGRYDILAIQEPWKNPFDTTTHHPAKDKFHLCYPDKDQDSPARVCFFINKRLDHSKWHFKVESRDLCSLDLEVGTEEEQHIVIHNVYNPTQDAPERRGTLPLLDQVLELSSQHEQVIVGDFNLHHELWGGDRVKRADPNAAELITIMEDHYLTSNLAPGTITYEERDGRTTIDLCLTTPGLVDRLIRCETAADMDHDSDHLPIVTSLDLTVVQLPAKVRRNWKAIDEKALARCLQRELPPQRRPRTRTALDRYVKEVMAAISTAVEEAVPKTNPSTRSKPGWNEEGMGSIPSSA
;
A
#
# COMPACT_ATOMS: atom_id res chain seq x y z
N MET A 1 13.23 3.04 -1.69
CA MET A 1 11.87 2.95 -2.32
C MET A 1 11.74 1.99 -3.52
N ALA A 2 12.52 2.11 -4.60
CA ALA A 2 12.28 1.30 -5.83
C ALA A 2 12.48 -0.21 -5.65
N THR A 3 13.38 -0.59 -4.75
CA THR A 3 13.68 -1.95 -4.27
C THR A 3 12.55 -2.49 -3.40
N LEU A 4 12.05 -1.69 -2.44
CA LEU A 4 10.86 -2.01 -1.63
C LEU A 4 9.68 -2.42 -2.50
N LEU A 5 9.29 -1.61 -3.48
CA LEU A 5 8.13 -1.93 -4.34
C LEU A 5 8.33 -3.15 -5.27
N ARG A 6 9.54 -3.74 -5.30
CA ARG A 6 9.82 -4.99 -6.01
C ARG A 6 9.91 -6.20 -5.08
N ASP A 7 9.95 -5.97 -3.78
CA ASP A 7 10.01 -7.06 -2.81
C ASP A 7 8.73 -7.92 -2.92
N PRO A 8 8.85 -9.25 -2.95
CA PRO A 8 7.69 -10.13 -3.09
C PRO A 8 6.70 -10.00 -1.91
N ASP A 9 7.20 -9.71 -0.71
CA ASP A 9 6.46 -9.73 0.55
C ASP A 9 5.67 -8.44 0.80
N ILE A 10 5.89 -7.37 0.02
CA ILE A 10 5.06 -6.14 0.12
C ILE A 10 3.56 -6.41 0.00
N GLY A 11 3.18 -7.49 -0.70
CA GLY A 11 1.79 -7.88 -0.88
C GLY A 11 1.08 -8.27 0.42
N ARG A 12 1.81 -8.45 1.53
CA ARG A 12 1.25 -8.70 2.86
C ARG A 12 0.59 -7.46 3.47
N TYR A 13 1.01 -6.26 3.06
CA TYR A 13 0.51 -4.99 3.58
C TYR A 13 -0.72 -4.49 2.81
N ASP A 14 -1.66 -3.91 3.54
CA ASP A 14 -2.87 -3.28 2.98
C ASP A 14 -2.59 -1.90 2.40
N ILE A 15 -1.77 -1.11 3.09
CA ILE A 15 -1.49 0.28 2.78
C ILE A 15 0.00 0.52 3.00
N LEU A 16 0.67 1.18 2.05
CA LEU A 16 2.01 1.71 2.22
C LEU A 16 1.92 3.23 2.20
N ALA A 17 2.26 3.88 3.32
CA ALA A 17 2.45 5.33 3.41
C ALA A 17 3.91 5.63 3.12
N ILE A 18 4.20 6.30 2.00
CA ILE A 18 5.57 6.56 1.54
C ILE A 18 5.85 8.06 1.65
N GLN A 19 6.97 8.40 2.27
CA GLN A 19 7.56 9.74 2.26
C GLN A 19 8.72 9.79 1.26
N GLU A 20 8.98 10.97 0.74
CA GLU A 20 9.98 11.26 -0.29
C GLU A 20 9.99 10.24 -1.46
N PRO A 21 8.82 9.99 -2.09
CA PRO A 21 8.76 9.04 -3.18
C PRO A 21 9.69 9.47 -4.33
N TRP A 22 10.24 8.49 -5.06
CA TRP A 22 11.15 8.78 -6.17
C TRP A 22 10.48 9.73 -7.18
N LYS A 23 11.17 10.83 -7.51
CA LYS A 23 10.66 11.86 -8.40
C LYS A 23 10.94 11.46 -9.84
N ASN A 24 9.89 11.29 -10.64
CA ASN A 24 10.07 11.05 -12.06
C ASN A 24 10.50 12.36 -12.77
N PRO A 25 11.66 12.38 -13.46
CA PRO A 25 12.12 13.60 -14.14
C PRO A 25 11.33 13.93 -15.40
N PHE A 26 10.45 13.04 -15.87
CA PHE A 26 9.71 13.18 -17.13
C PHE A 26 8.19 13.29 -16.96
N ASP A 27 7.66 12.99 -15.79
CA ASP A 27 6.21 13.05 -15.51
C ASP A 27 5.99 13.33 -14.02
N THR A 28 4.83 13.84 -13.64
CA THR A 28 4.52 14.16 -12.22
C THR A 28 3.95 12.95 -11.50
N THR A 29 4.75 11.89 -11.46
CA THR A 29 4.39 10.65 -10.78
C THR A 29 5.63 10.04 -10.15
N THR A 30 5.45 8.94 -9.43
CA THR A 30 6.55 8.19 -8.85
C THR A 30 6.74 6.83 -9.51
N HIS A 31 7.87 6.19 -9.21
CA HIS A 31 8.17 4.86 -9.71
C HIS A 31 7.22 3.84 -9.08
N HIS A 32 6.36 3.24 -9.91
CA HIS A 32 5.37 2.25 -9.50
C HIS A 32 5.54 0.94 -10.27
N PRO A 33 6.42 0.02 -9.81
CA PRO A 33 6.63 -1.27 -10.46
C PRO A 33 5.54 -2.30 -10.10
N ALA A 34 4.92 -2.18 -8.92
CA ALA A 34 3.88 -3.09 -8.42
C ALA A 34 2.45 -2.75 -8.88
N LYS A 35 2.27 -2.32 -10.14
CA LYS A 35 0.97 -1.84 -10.67
C LYS A 35 -0.14 -2.88 -10.63
N ASP A 36 0.20 -4.16 -10.58
CA ASP A 36 -0.78 -5.25 -10.51
C ASP A 36 -1.22 -5.56 -9.07
N LYS A 37 -0.54 -5.01 -8.06
CA LYS A 37 -0.81 -5.22 -6.63
C LYS A 37 -1.39 -3.99 -5.93
N PHE A 38 -0.98 -2.78 -6.31
CA PHE A 38 -1.40 -1.55 -5.62
C PHE A 38 -2.02 -0.52 -6.56
N HIS A 39 -2.91 0.30 -6.02
CA HIS A 39 -3.30 1.60 -6.54
C HIS A 39 -2.32 2.65 -5.99
N LEU A 40 -1.76 3.48 -6.87
CA LEU A 40 -0.96 4.64 -6.46
C LEU A 40 -1.88 5.84 -6.27
N CYS A 41 -1.85 6.41 -5.07
CA CYS A 41 -2.50 7.65 -4.69
C CYS A 41 -1.42 8.71 -4.46
N TYR A 42 -1.32 9.67 -5.37
CA TYR A 42 -0.21 10.62 -5.46
C TYR A 42 -0.76 12.04 -5.71
N PRO A 43 -0.30 13.07 -5.00
CA PRO A 43 -0.70 14.45 -5.25
C PRO A 43 -0.43 14.89 -6.69
N ASP A 44 -1.46 15.42 -7.38
CA ASP A 44 -1.42 15.80 -8.79
C ASP A 44 -0.67 17.13 -9.05
N LYS A 45 -0.49 17.44 -10.35
CA LYS A 45 0.33 18.50 -10.97
C LYS A 45 0.18 19.95 -10.46
N ASP A 46 -0.85 20.28 -9.69
CA ASP A 46 -1.21 21.68 -9.37
C ASP A 46 -0.33 22.34 -8.30
N GLN A 47 0.72 21.65 -7.84
CA GLN A 47 1.74 22.25 -6.96
C GLN A 47 3.01 22.43 -7.77
N ASP A 48 3.59 23.64 -7.75
CA ASP A 48 4.83 24.04 -8.44
C ASP A 48 6.07 23.18 -8.08
N SER A 49 5.88 22.11 -7.31
CA SER A 49 6.92 21.23 -6.81
C SER A 49 6.39 19.80 -6.60
N PRO A 50 7.23 18.77 -6.74
CA PRO A 50 6.82 17.37 -6.68
C PRO A 50 6.33 16.96 -5.28
N ALA A 51 5.37 16.04 -5.23
CA ALA A 51 4.90 15.44 -3.99
C ALA A 51 6.06 14.82 -3.19
N ARG A 52 5.97 14.93 -1.87
CA ARG A 52 6.85 14.31 -0.87
C ARG A 52 6.12 13.24 -0.05
N VAL A 53 4.83 13.03 -0.29
CA VAL A 53 4.06 11.93 0.29
C VAL A 53 3.20 11.25 -0.77
N CYS A 54 3.01 9.94 -0.65
CA CYS A 54 2.02 9.20 -1.42
C CYS A 54 1.56 7.94 -0.68
N PHE A 55 0.46 7.36 -1.13
CA PHE A 55 0.02 6.04 -0.68
C PHE A 55 0.06 5.02 -1.81
N PHE A 56 0.42 3.78 -1.47
CA PHE A 56 0.10 2.61 -2.28
C PHE A 56 -0.96 1.77 -1.56
N ILE A 57 -2.16 1.71 -2.12
CA ILE A 57 -3.31 0.99 -1.54
C ILE A 57 -3.44 -0.37 -2.21
N ASN A 58 -3.41 -1.45 -1.43
CA ASN A 58 -3.46 -2.81 -1.97
C ASN A 58 -4.79 -3.03 -2.68
N LYS A 59 -4.74 -3.57 -3.89
CA LYS A 59 -5.91 -3.86 -4.74
C LYS A 59 -6.87 -4.90 -4.14
N ARG A 60 -6.48 -5.55 -3.05
CA ARG A 60 -7.38 -6.39 -2.25
C ARG A 60 -8.38 -5.58 -1.45
N LEU A 61 -8.10 -4.32 -1.12
CA LEU A 61 -9.07 -3.42 -0.49
C LEU A 61 -10.08 -2.95 -1.54
N ASP A 62 -11.36 -2.92 -1.18
CA ASP A 62 -12.39 -2.41 -2.06
C ASP A 62 -12.21 -0.90 -2.30
N HIS A 63 -11.91 -0.54 -3.54
CA HIS A 63 -11.77 0.84 -4.01
C HIS A 63 -13.00 1.73 -3.80
N SER A 64 -14.18 1.16 -3.58
CA SER A 64 -15.38 1.94 -3.24
C SER A 64 -15.47 2.31 -1.76
N LYS A 65 -14.56 1.76 -0.93
CA LYS A 65 -14.56 1.85 0.54
C LYS A 65 -13.40 2.68 1.08
N TRP A 66 -12.70 3.40 0.21
CA TRP A 66 -11.70 4.38 0.62
C TRP A 66 -11.65 5.56 -0.33
N HIS A 67 -11.25 6.72 0.20
CA HIS A 67 -11.09 7.94 -0.56
C HIS A 67 -9.73 8.59 -0.25
N PHE A 68 -8.99 8.92 -1.31
CA PHE A 68 -7.72 9.62 -1.20
C PHE A 68 -7.93 11.13 -1.30
N LYS A 69 -7.40 11.87 -0.33
CA LYS A 69 -7.46 13.32 -0.27
C LYS A 69 -6.05 13.92 -0.25
N VAL A 70 -5.83 14.91 -1.10
CA VAL A 70 -4.59 15.69 -1.16
C VAL A 70 -4.79 16.95 -0.32
N GLU A 71 -3.96 17.14 0.72
CA GLU A 71 -3.99 18.36 1.53
C GLU A 71 -2.86 19.31 1.08
N SER A 72 -1.67 18.77 0.83
CA SER A 72 -0.53 19.46 0.23
C SER A 72 0.42 18.43 -0.41
N ARG A 73 1.57 18.88 -0.92
CA ARG A 73 2.66 17.99 -1.36
C ARG A 73 3.29 17.20 -0.21
N ASP A 74 3.05 17.64 1.03
CA ASP A 74 3.67 17.14 2.27
C ASP A 74 2.70 16.41 3.18
N LEU A 75 1.41 16.49 2.86
CA LEU A 75 0.35 15.89 3.65
C LEU A 75 -0.73 15.35 2.72
N CYS A 76 -1.04 14.07 2.86
CA CYS A 76 -2.20 13.48 2.23
C CYS A 76 -2.93 12.56 3.19
N SER A 77 -4.23 12.39 2.96
CA SER A 77 -5.12 11.64 3.85
C SER A 77 -5.81 10.52 3.06
N LEU A 78 -6.08 9.42 3.74
CA LEU A 78 -6.86 8.31 3.24
C LEU A 78 -8.02 8.06 4.20
N ASP A 79 -9.23 8.38 3.77
CA ASP A 79 -10.46 7.97 4.44
C ASP A 79 -10.72 6.51 4.10
N LEU A 80 -10.90 5.66 5.11
CA LEU A 80 -11.14 4.23 5.00
C LEU A 80 -12.40 3.85 5.77
N GLU A 81 -13.38 3.31 5.07
CA GLU A 81 -14.55 2.67 5.68
C GLU A 81 -14.13 1.32 6.29
N VAL A 82 -14.43 1.15 7.57
CA VAL A 82 -14.13 -0.05 8.37
C VAL A 82 -15.42 -0.59 8.99
N GLY A 83 -15.40 -1.84 9.45
CA GLY A 83 -16.56 -2.47 10.08
C GLY A 83 -17.56 -3.08 9.10
N THR A 84 -18.67 -3.57 9.66
CA THR A 84 -19.84 -4.11 8.91
C THR A 84 -21.07 -3.22 9.02
N GLU A 85 -21.00 -2.18 9.86
CA GLU A 85 -22.06 -1.19 10.06
C GLU A 85 -21.75 0.04 9.20
N GLU A 86 -22.80 0.67 8.67
CA GLU A 86 -22.66 1.94 7.94
C GLU A 86 -22.06 3.01 8.89
N GLU A 87 -21.13 3.83 8.38
CA GLU A 87 -20.52 5.00 9.06
C GLU A 87 -19.32 4.76 10.00
N GLN A 88 -18.74 3.57 10.10
CA GLN A 88 -17.44 3.44 10.79
C GLN A 88 -16.29 3.80 9.84
N HIS A 89 -15.65 4.94 10.09
CA HIS A 89 -14.52 5.44 9.29
C HIS A 89 -13.28 5.62 10.14
N ILE A 90 -12.12 5.38 9.54
CA ILE A 90 -10.84 5.86 10.05
C ILE A 90 -10.16 6.72 9.00
N VAL A 91 -9.39 7.70 9.43
CA VAL A 91 -8.60 8.55 8.53
C VAL A 91 -7.11 8.33 8.76
N ILE A 92 -6.37 8.01 7.71
CA ILE A 92 -4.92 7.79 7.78
C ILE A 92 -4.22 8.97 7.11
N HIS A 93 -3.44 9.72 7.87
CA HIS A 93 -2.66 10.86 7.41
C HIS A 93 -1.20 10.45 7.19
N ASN A 94 -0.68 10.70 6.00
CA ASN A 94 0.73 10.55 5.67
C ASN A 94 1.39 11.92 5.60
N VAL A 95 2.36 12.13 6.50
CA VAL A 95 3.03 13.41 6.75
C VAL A 95 4.50 13.33 6.34
N TYR A 96 4.98 14.38 5.68
CA TYR A 96 6.40 14.69 5.58
C TYR A 96 6.60 16.13 6.07
N ASN A 97 7.14 16.29 7.27
CA ASN A 97 7.51 17.60 7.80
C ASN A 97 8.97 17.90 7.40
N PRO A 98 9.24 18.96 6.61
CA PRO A 98 10.60 19.24 6.15
C PRO A 98 11.56 19.60 7.29
N THR A 99 12.82 19.22 7.14
CA THR A 99 13.92 19.57 8.06
C THR A 99 13.99 21.07 8.35
N GLN A 100 14.54 21.44 9.51
CA GLN A 100 14.52 22.82 9.99
C GLN A 100 15.18 23.85 9.08
N ASP A 101 16.22 23.42 8.36
CA ASP A 101 17.01 24.27 7.46
C ASP A 101 16.43 24.34 6.03
N ALA A 102 15.35 23.61 5.76
CA ALA A 102 14.74 23.60 4.43
C ALA A 102 14.10 24.97 4.12
N PRO A 103 14.45 25.61 2.99
CA PRO A 103 13.90 26.92 2.60
C PRO A 103 12.39 26.89 2.34
N GLU A 104 11.85 25.71 2.06
CA GLU A 104 10.43 25.45 1.77
C GLU A 104 9.64 25.01 3.01
N ARG A 105 10.23 25.08 4.21
CA ARG A 105 9.57 24.70 5.45
C ARG A 105 8.49 25.69 5.83
N ARG A 106 7.25 25.52 5.35
CA ARG A 106 6.10 26.29 5.85
C ARG A 106 4.82 25.46 5.88
N GLY A 107 4.25 25.33 7.08
CA GLY A 107 2.83 25.06 7.25
C GLY A 107 2.41 23.60 7.38
N THR A 108 3.31 22.61 7.36
CA THR A 108 2.89 21.19 7.47
C THR A 108 2.18 20.89 8.79
N LEU A 109 2.74 21.32 9.94
CA LEU A 109 2.10 21.10 11.25
C LEU A 109 0.82 21.91 11.44
N PRO A 110 0.76 23.23 11.12
CA PRO A 110 -0.51 23.96 11.14
C PRO A 110 -1.59 23.38 10.22
N LEU A 111 -1.20 22.83 9.07
CA LEU A 111 -2.14 22.17 8.15
C LEU A 111 -2.58 20.82 8.72
N LEU A 112 -1.67 20.05 9.31
CA LEU A 112 -2.01 18.80 10.00
C LEU A 112 -3.06 19.07 11.07
N ASP A 113 -2.84 20.06 11.95
CA ASP A 113 -3.79 20.46 12.97
C ASP A 113 -5.20 20.74 12.41
N GLN A 114 -5.28 21.54 11.34
CA GLN A 114 -6.55 21.83 10.66
C GLN A 114 -7.22 20.57 10.08
N VAL A 115 -6.45 19.67 9.49
CA VAL A 115 -6.96 18.44 8.87
C VAL A 115 -7.44 17.44 9.93
N LEU A 116 -6.77 17.38 11.08
CA LEU A 116 -7.20 16.59 12.24
C LEU A 116 -8.52 17.10 12.82
N GLU A 117 -8.66 18.42 12.96
CA GLU A 117 -9.90 19.06 13.42
C GLU A 117 -11.07 18.78 12.47
N LEU A 118 -10.85 18.88 11.16
CA LEU A 118 -11.86 18.56 10.13
C LEU A 118 -12.30 17.09 10.17
N SER A 119 -11.47 16.21 10.71
CA SER A 119 -11.70 14.77 10.80
C SER A 119 -12.00 14.31 12.23
N SER A 120 -12.28 15.24 13.15
CA SER A 120 -12.47 14.99 14.60
C SER A 120 -13.62 14.04 14.95
N GLN A 121 -14.54 13.78 14.02
CA GLN A 121 -15.63 12.81 14.18
C GLN A 121 -15.19 11.35 13.91
N HIS A 122 -13.96 11.15 13.44
CA HIS A 122 -13.42 9.85 13.08
C HIS A 122 -12.15 9.55 13.87
N GLU A 123 -11.86 8.27 14.01
CA GLU A 123 -10.58 7.84 14.56
C GLU A 123 -9.47 8.01 13.51
N GLN A 124 -8.27 8.38 13.94
CA GLN A 124 -7.22 8.86 13.05
C GLN A 124 -5.89 8.15 13.33
N VAL A 125 -5.16 7.85 12.25
CA VAL A 125 -3.79 7.32 12.27
C VAL A 125 -2.91 8.35 11.57
N ILE A 126 -1.88 8.85 12.24
CA ILE A 126 -0.93 9.80 11.68
C ILE A 126 0.42 9.10 11.56
N VAL A 127 0.95 9.01 10.35
CA VAL A 127 2.25 8.37 10.07
C VAL A 127 3.13 9.26 9.22
N GLY A 128 4.44 9.14 9.43
CA GLY A 128 5.43 9.63 8.49
C GLY A 128 6.63 10.26 9.15
N ASP A 129 7.40 11.00 8.36
CA ASP A 129 8.65 11.61 8.74
C ASP A 129 8.39 13.01 9.27
N PHE A 130 8.61 13.21 10.57
CA PHE A 130 8.41 14.50 11.21
C PHE A 130 9.67 15.36 11.24
N ASN A 131 10.87 14.84 10.96
CA ASN A 131 12.14 15.58 11.08
C ASN A 131 12.24 16.44 12.36
N LEU A 132 11.74 15.93 13.48
CA LEU A 132 11.72 16.60 14.78
C LEU A 132 12.27 15.69 15.86
N HIS A 133 13.12 16.25 16.71
CA HIS A 133 13.71 15.57 17.86
C HIS A 133 13.07 16.08 19.14
N HIS A 134 12.57 15.16 19.97
CA HIS A 134 12.07 15.47 21.32
C HIS A 134 12.15 14.22 22.20
N GLU A 135 12.36 14.40 23.49
CA GLU A 135 12.51 13.32 24.48
C GLU A 135 11.26 12.43 24.57
N LEU A 136 10.07 12.99 24.27
CA LEU A 136 8.79 12.25 24.30
C LEU A 136 8.74 11.07 23.33
N TRP A 137 9.39 11.15 22.18
CA TRP A 137 9.46 10.05 21.19
C TRP A 137 10.88 9.57 20.91
N GLY A 138 11.89 10.42 21.02
CA GLY A 138 13.30 10.06 20.85
C GLY A 138 14.00 9.56 22.12
N GLY A 139 13.33 9.64 23.28
CA GLY A 139 13.84 9.17 24.56
C GLY A 139 15.14 9.85 24.99
N ASP A 140 15.87 9.20 25.88
CA ASP A 140 17.07 9.73 26.55
C ASP A 140 18.25 10.09 25.61
N ARG A 141 18.19 9.64 24.34
CA ARG A 141 19.23 9.98 23.34
C ARG A 141 19.11 11.41 22.85
N VAL A 142 17.93 12.02 22.96
CA VAL A 142 17.70 13.40 22.59
C VAL A 142 18.36 14.29 23.64
N LYS A 143 19.48 14.92 23.25
CA LYS A 143 20.20 15.86 24.12
C LYS A 143 19.60 17.27 24.10
N ARG A 144 18.89 17.58 23.02
CA ARG A 144 18.29 18.89 22.77
C ARG A 144 17.07 18.67 21.88
N ALA A 145 15.90 18.96 22.43
CA ALA A 145 14.68 19.07 21.65
C ALA A 145 14.77 20.17 20.60
N ASP A 146 14.11 19.92 19.47
CA ASP A 146 13.91 20.91 18.42
C ASP A 146 12.87 21.94 18.88
N PRO A 147 13.09 23.26 18.68
CA PRO A 147 12.15 24.29 19.15
C PRO A 147 10.72 24.11 18.62
N ASN A 148 10.59 23.54 17.42
CA ASN A 148 9.31 23.32 16.75
C ASN A 148 8.64 22.00 17.15
N ALA A 149 9.30 21.16 17.95
CA ALA A 149 8.67 19.99 18.54
C ALA A 149 7.50 20.38 19.46
N ALA A 150 7.56 21.57 20.07
CA ALA A 150 6.48 22.10 20.89
C ALA A 150 5.15 22.20 20.15
N GLU A 151 5.17 22.55 18.85
CA GLU A 151 3.96 22.64 18.02
C GLU A 151 3.34 21.25 17.82
N LEU A 152 4.16 20.24 17.50
CA LEU A 152 3.66 18.86 17.39
C LEU A 152 3.13 18.35 18.73
N ILE A 153 3.75 18.71 19.85
CA ILE A 153 3.27 18.34 21.19
C ILE A 153 1.89 18.95 21.46
N THR A 154 1.71 20.24 21.15
CA THR A 154 0.39 20.88 21.27
C THR A 154 -0.65 20.18 20.41
N ILE A 155 -0.33 19.84 19.15
CA ILE A 155 -1.23 19.06 18.29
C ILE A 155 -1.55 17.69 18.90
N MET A 156 -0.55 17.00 19.46
CA MET A 156 -0.77 15.71 20.13
C MET A 156 -1.68 15.85 21.35
N GLU A 157 -1.53 16.92 22.13
CA GLU A 157 -2.37 17.19 23.31
C GLU A 157 -3.80 17.55 22.91
N ASP A 158 -3.98 18.46 21.94
CA ASP A 158 -5.28 18.96 21.48
C ASP A 158 -6.14 17.85 20.85
N HIS A 159 -5.50 16.93 20.12
CA HIS A 159 -6.17 15.82 19.42
C HIS A 159 -6.04 14.47 20.16
N TYR A 160 -5.55 14.46 21.41
CA TYR A 160 -5.37 13.26 22.23
C TYR A 160 -4.57 12.13 21.55
N LEU A 161 -3.54 12.48 20.79
CA LEU A 161 -2.74 11.53 20.03
C LEU A 161 -1.76 10.78 20.93
N THR A 162 -1.71 9.45 20.74
CA THR A 162 -0.77 8.56 21.42
C THR A 162 0.32 8.10 20.45
N SER A 163 1.58 8.19 20.85
CA SER A 163 2.70 7.57 20.11
C SER A 163 2.66 6.05 20.28
N ASN A 164 2.67 5.33 19.16
CA ASN A 164 2.59 3.87 19.15
C ASN A 164 3.97 3.20 19.13
N LEU A 165 5.04 3.97 18.95
CA LEU A 165 6.42 3.50 19.11
C LEU A 165 6.90 3.80 20.53
N ALA A 166 7.70 2.88 21.08
CA ALA A 166 8.39 3.12 22.34
C ALA A 166 9.37 4.30 22.18
N PRO A 167 9.45 5.23 23.16
CA PRO A 167 10.40 6.32 23.10
C PRO A 167 11.84 5.83 22.89
N GLY A 168 12.55 6.42 21.94
CA GLY A 168 13.91 6.05 21.55
C GLY A 168 14.01 4.90 20.56
N THR A 169 12.90 4.42 20.00
CA THR A 169 12.91 3.47 18.88
C THR A 169 13.61 4.09 17.69
N ILE A 170 14.68 3.47 17.20
CA ILE A 170 15.46 3.99 16.08
C ILE A 170 14.61 3.83 14.82
N THR A 171 14.32 4.94 14.14
CA THR A 171 13.60 4.96 12.85
C THR A 171 14.43 5.57 11.72
N TYR A 172 15.53 6.24 12.05
CA TYR A 172 16.52 6.74 11.12
C TYR A 172 17.93 6.34 11.55
N GLU A 173 18.72 5.84 10.62
CA GLU A 173 20.10 5.44 10.82
C GLU A 173 20.97 5.85 9.61
N GLU A 174 21.89 6.78 9.85
CA GLU A 174 23.00 7.08 8.95
C GLU A 174 24.33 6.89 9.69
N ARG A 175 25.46 6.94 8.96
CA ARG A 175 26.81 6.71 9.50
C ARG A 175 27.12 7.52 10.77
N ASP A 176 26.56 8.71 10.89
CA ASP A 176 26.88 9.67 11.94
C ASP A 176 25.80 9.80 13.03
N GLY A 177 24.67 9.07 12.94
CA GLY A 177 23.59 9.22 13.90
C GLY A 177 22.45 8.22 13.78
N ARG A 178 21.82 7.94 14.93
CA ARG A 178 20.58 7.15 15.04
C ARG A 178 19.55 7.97 15.78
N THR A 179 18.38 8.18 15.18
CA THR A 179 17.34 9.07 15.70
C THR A 179 15.95 8.45 15.57
N THR A 180 14.98 9.10 16.22
CA THR A 180 13.56 8.78 16.11
C THR A 180 12.88 10.02 15.54
N ILE A 181 12.63 10.01 14.24
CA ILE A 181 12.02 11.13 13.51
C ILE A 181 10.77 10.71 12.72
N ASP A 182 10.69 9.43 12.35
CA ASP A 182 9.45 8.83 11.84
C ASP A 182 8.55 8.39 13.00
N LEU A 183 7.28 8.81 12.97
CA LEU A 183 6.31 8.55 14.03
C LEU A 183 5.08 7.83 13.49
N CYS A 184 4.43 7.08 14.38
CA CYS A 184 3.08 6.55 14.18
C CYS A 184 2.24 6.94 15.40
N LEU A 185 1.31 7.87 15.20
CA LEU A 185 0.42 8.39 16.23
C LEU A 185 -1.01 7.94 15.95
N THR A 186 -1.81 7.74 17.00
CA THR A 186 -3.24 7.40 16.85
C THR A 186 -4.10 8.11 17.87
N THR A 187 -5.36 8.36 17.50
CA THR A 187 -6.41 8.78 18.44
C THR A 187 -6.78 7.65 19.41
N PRO A 188 -7.42 7.98 20.55
CA PRO A 188 -7.64 7.01 21.64
C PRO A 188 -8.46 5.78 21.26
N GLY A 189 -9.44 5.88 20.35
CA GLY A 189 -10.30 4.76 19.99
C GLY A 189 -9.61 3.64 19.19
N LEU A 190 -8.36 3.86 18.76
CA LEU A 190 -7.55 2.83 18.07
C LEU A 190 -6.56 2.13 18.99
N VAL A 191 -6.36 2.60 20.22
CA VAL A 191 -5.36 2.04 21.14
C VAL A 191 -5.64 0.57 21.44
N ASP A 192 -6.89 0.23 21.75
CA ASP A 192 -7.30 -1.16 22.03
C ASP A 192 -7.32 -2.05 20.77
N ARG A 193 -7.27 -1.44 19.58
CA ARG A 193 -7.18 -2.16 18.30
C ARG A 193 -5.74 -2.31 17.82
N LEU A 194 -4.76 -1.72 18.49
CA LEU A 194 -3.36 -1.84 18.10
C LEU A 194 -2.81 -3.23 18.43
N ILE A 195 -2.46 -3.99 17.39
CA ILE A 195 -1.82 -5.31 17.52
C ILE A 195 -0.31 -5.15 17.66
N ARG A 196 0.28 -4.28 16.84
CA ARG A 196 1.73 -3.97 16.88
C ARG A 196 2.03 -2.64 16.19
N CYS A 197 3.14 -2.04 16.61
CA CYS A 197 3.80 -0.92 15.95
C CYS A 197 5.30 -1.03 16.23
N GLU A 198 6.10 -1.35 15.22
CA GLU A 198 7.53 -1.61 15.37
C GLU A 198 8.27 -1.38 14.05
N THR A 199 9.60 -1.21 14.11
CA THR A 199 10.41 -1.14 12.89
C THR A 199 10.59 -2.51 12.26
N ALA A 200 10.54 -2.56 10.93
CA ALA A 200 10.64 -3.78 10.13
C ALA A 200 11.94 -3.79 9.34
N ALA A 201 13.03 -4.18 10.01
CA ALA A 201 14.35 -4.30 9.39
C ALA A 201 14.39 -5.33 8.24
N ASP A 202 13.46 -6.30 8.20
CA ASP A 202 13.32 -7.25 7.09
C ASP A 202 12.77 -6.61 5.81
N MET A 203 12.15 -5.42 5.94
CA MET A 203 11.66 -4.60 4.83
C MET A 203 12.58 -3.41 4.53
N ASP A 204 13.74 -3.33 5.19
CA ASP A 204 14.74 -2.33 4.84
C ASP A 204 15.34 -2.65 3.47
N HIS A 205 15.43 -1.64 2.63
CA HIS A 205 15.92 -1.74 1.27
C HIS A 205 16.94 -0.64 0.96
N ASP A 206 17.94 -0.53 1.83
CA ASP A 206 19.05 0.41 1.79
C ASP A 206 18.58 1.87 1.84
N SER A 207 17.53 2.13 2.64
CA SER A 207 17.19 3.50 3.04
C SER A 207 17.88 3.79 4.37
N ASP A 208 18.21 5.06 4.59
CA ASP A 208 18.55 5.61 5.90
C ASP A 208 17.37 5.60 6.88
N HIS A 209 16.12 5.57 6.39
CA HIS A 209 14.92 5.38 7.20
C HIS A 209 14.53 3.89 7.30
N LEU A 210 14.25 3.44 8.52
CA LEU A 210 13.74 2.11 8.82
C LEU A 210 12.21 2.10 8.69
N PRO A 211 11.61 1.20 7.88
CA PRO A 211 10.16 1.12 7.75
C PRO A 211 9.48 0.81 9.08
N ILE A 212 8.35 1.47 9.35
CA ILE A 212 7.49 1.17 10.49
C ILE A 212 6.31 0.30 10.02
N VAL A 213 6.06 -0.80 10.73
CA VAL A 213 4.90 -1.65 10.52
C VAL A 213 3.93 -1.47 11.67
N THR A 214 2.76 -0.95 11.33
CA THR A 214 1.61 -0.84 12.23
C THR A 214 0.55 -1.85 11.80
N SER A 215 -0.04 -2.57 12.76
CA SER A 215 -1.16 -3.47 12.49
C SER A 215 -2.29 -3.20 13.48
N LEU A 216 -3.49 -2.99 12.94
CA LEU A 216 -4.70 -2.71 13.70
C LEU A 216 -5.69 -3.86 13.49
N ASP A 217 -6.41 -4.24 14.55
CA ASP A 217 -7.54 -5.18 14.49
C ASP A 217 -8.77 -4.43 13.97
N LEU A 218 -8.90 -4.42 12.65
CA LEU A 218 -9.97 -3.73 11.93
C LEU A 218 -10.64 -4.71 10.98
N THR A 219 -11.97 -4.61 10.88
CA THR A 219 -12.71 -5.26 9.81
C THR A 219 -12.66 -4.36 8.58
N VAL A 220 -12.05 -4.81 7.50
CA VAL A 220 -11.96 -4.08 6.23
C VAL A 220 -12.65 -4.85 5.12
N VAL A 221 -13.32 -4.15 4.21
CA VAL A 221 -13.97 -4.78 3.06
C VAL A 221 -12.92 -5.14 2.02
N GLN A 222 -12.68 -6.44 1.86
CA GLN A 222 -11.76 -6.94 0.85
C GLN A 222 -12.50 -7.41 -0.40
N LEU A 223 -11.96 -7.07 -1.57
CA LEU A 223 -12.38 -7.65 -2.83
C LEU A 223 -12.00 -9.14 -2.84
N PRO A 224 -12.90 -10.02 -3.32
CA PRO A 224 -12.56 -11.41 -3.50
C PRO A 224 -11.33 -11.52 -4.42
N ALA A 225 -10.36 -12.31 -3.99
CA ALA A 225 -9.14 -12.52 -4.76
C ALA A 225 -9.52 -12.96 -6.18
N LYS A 226 -9.23 -12.12 -7.18
CA LYS A 226 -9.44 -12.49 -8.57
C LYS A 226 -8.57 -13.69 -8.85
N VAL A 227 -9.20 -14.83 -9.09
CA VAL A 227 -8.51 -16.03 -9.52
C VAL A 227 -7.80 -15.71 -10.83
N ARG A 228 -6.47 -15.61 -10.79
CA ARG A 228 -5.67 -15.39 -11.98
C ARG A 228 -5.49 -16.72 -12.71
N ARG A 229 -5.40 -16.67 -14.04
CA ARG A 229 -5.12 -17.84 -14.87
C ARG A 229 -3.62 -18.02 -14.99
N ASN A 230 -3.11 -19.21 -14.72
CA ASN A 230 -1.70 -19.54 -14.90
C ASN A 230 -1.42 -19.88 -16.36
N TRP A 231 -1.31 -18.86 -17.20
CA TRP A 231 -1.03 -19.04 -18.63
C TRP A 231 0.29 -19.75 -18.91
N LYS A 232 1.26 -19.74 -17.98
CA LYS A 232 2.52 -20.48 -18.12
C LYS A 232 2.34 -22.00 -18.00
N ALA A 233 1.28 -22.45 -17.32
CA ALA A 233 0.96 -23.86 -17.13
C ALA A 233 -0.23 -24.30 -18.00
N ILE A 234 -0.46 -23.63 -19.13
CA ILE A 234 -1.52 -23.99 -20.07
C ILE A 234 -1.26 -25.39 -20.64
N ASP A 235 -2.29 -26.25 -20.63
CA ASP A 235 -2.27 -27.48 -21.41
C ASP A 235 -2.70 -27.17 -22.85
N GLU A 236 -1.73 -26.94 -23.72
CA GLU A 236 -1.97 -26.65 -25.14
C GLU A 236 -2.77 -27.75 -25.85
N LYS A 237 -2.61 -29.02 -25.44
CA LYS A 237 -3.34 -30.15 -26.04
C LYS A 237 -4.79 -30.16 -25.57
N ALA A 238 -5.06 -29.87 -24.31
CA ALA A 238 -6.42 -29.69 -23.83
C ALA A 238 -7.11 -28.49 -24.51
N LEU A 239 -6.39 -27.37 -24.65
CA LEU A 239 -6.91 -26.17 -25.32
C LEU A 239 -7.31 -26.47 -26.77
N ALA A 240 -6.40 -27.09 -27.54
CA ALA A 240 -6.64 -27.41 -28.93
C ALA A 240 -7.80 -28.41 -29.10
N ARG A 241 -7.86 -29.44 -28.26
CA ARG A 241 -8.97 -30.42 -28.27
C ARG A 241 -10.30 -29.77 -27.94
N CYS A 242 -10.36 -28.92 -26.92
CA CYS A 242 -11.59 -28.23 -26.56
C CYS A 242 -12.01 -27.24 -27.66
N LEU A 243 -11.09 -26.48 -28.24
CA LEU A 243 -11.42 -25.57 -29.35
C LEU A 243 -11.95 -26.34 -30.58
N GLN A 244 -11.36 -27.48 -30.94
CA GLN A 244 -11.86 -28.32 -32.03
C GLN A 244 -13.28 -28.85 -31.75
N ARG A 245 -13.61 -29.11 -30.48
CA ARG A 245 -14.92 -29.60 -30.05
C ARG A 245 -15.98 -28.50 -30.02
N GLU A 246 -15.63 -27.31 -29.51
CA GLU A 246 -16.59 -26.26 -29.18
C GLU A 246 -16.73 -25.16 -30.24
N LEU A 247 -15.74 -24.97 -31.13
CA LEU A 247 -15.81 -23.89 -32.12
C LEU A 247 -16.96 -24.11 -33.10
N PRO A 248 -17.79 -23.08 -33.37
CA PRO A 248 -18.83 -23.19 -34.38
C PRO A 248 -18.19 -23.34 -35.78
N PRO A 249 -18.87 -24.02 -36.71
CA PRO A 249 -18.38 -24.11 -38.09
C PRO A 249 -18.26 -22.71 -38.69
N GLN A 250 -17.30 -22.54 -39.59
CA GLN A 250 -17.11 -21.26 -40.29
C GLN A 250 -18.38 -20.85 -41.04
N ARG A 251 -18.91 -19.69 -40.66
CA ARG A 251 -20.11 -19.10 -41.27
C ARG A 251 -19.78 -17.72 -41.83
N ARG A 252 -20.56 -17.26 -42.80
CA ARG A 252 -20.52 -15.88 -43.32
C ARG A 252 -21.85 -15.18 -42.99
N PRO A 253 -21.99 -14.60 -41.78
CA PRO A 253 -23.19 -13.88 -41.41
C PRO A 253 -23.47 -12.73 -42.37
N ARG A 254 -24.73 -12.59 -42.82
CA ARG A 254 -25.16 -11.53 -43.75
C ARG A 254 -25.95 -10.40 -43.07
N THR A 255 -26.17 -10.51 -41.77
CA THR A 255 -26.90 -9.51 -40.97
C THR A 255 -26.14 -9.24 -39.67
N ARG A 256 -26.36 -8.06 -39.09
CA ARG A 256 -25.76 -7.67 -37.81
C ARG A 256 -26.11 -8.66 -36.70
N THR A 257 -27.39 -9.04 -36.59
CA THR A 257 -27.86 -10.00 -35.59
C THR A 257 -27.20 -11.38 -35.75
N ALA A 258 -26.98 -11.84 -36.98
CA ALA A 258 -26.30 -13.10 -37.23
C ALA A 258 -24.80 -13.02 -36.91
N LEU A 259 -24.17 -11.86 -37.13
CA LEU A 259 -22.77 -11.62 -36.77
C LEU A 259 -22.60 -11.61 -35.25
N ASP A 260 -23.43 -10.86 -34.53
CA ASP A 260 -23.39 -10.78 -33.07
C ASP A 260 -23.58 -12.15 -32.41
N ARG A 261 -24.48 -12.98 -32.95
CA ARG A 261 -24.67 -14.36 -32.49
C ARG A 261 -23.43 -15.22 -32.73
N TYR A 262 -22.85 -15.14 -33.93
CA TYR A 262 -21.66 -15.91 -34.26
C TYR A 262 -20.46 -15.51 -33.40
N VAL A 263 -20.27 -14.22 -33.13
CA VAL A 263 -19.25 -13.72 -32.19
C VAL A 263 -19.47 -14.27 -30.79
N LYS A 264 -20.71 -14.28 -30.29
CA LYS A 264 -21.05 -14.87 -28.98
C LYS A 264 -20.71 -16.37 -28.93
N GLU A 265 -21.02 -17.13 -29.99
CA GLU A 265 -20.71 -18.56 -30.09
C GLU A 265 -19.18 -18.79 -30.05
N VAL A 266 -18.40 -18.01 -30.81
CA VAL A 266 -16.92 -18.11 -30.81
C VAL A 266 -16.34 -17.72 -29.45
N MET A 267 -16.81 -16.62 -28.84
CA MET A 267 -16.34 -16.18 -27.53
C MET A 267 -16.66 -17.18 -26.42
N ALA A 268 -17.83 -17.85 -26.49
CA ALA A 268 -18.19 -18.92 -25.58
C ALA A 268 -17.24 -20.11 -25.74
N ALA A 269 -16.99 -20.56 -26.98
CA ALA A 269 -16.07 -21.67 -27.26
C ALA A 269 -14.64 -21.39 -26.74
N ILE A 270 -14.12 -20.18 -26.98
CA ILE A 270 -12.82 -19.75 -26.44
C ILE A 270 -12.83 -19.74 -24.91
N SER A 271 -13.88 -19.18 -24.30
CA SER A 271 -13.97 -19.10 -22.83
C SER A 271 -13.99 -20.48 -22.18
N THR A 272 -14.75 -21.42 -22.74
CA THR A 272 -14.80 -22.82 -22.31
C THR A 272 -13.43 -23.49 -22.45
N ALA A 273 -12.78 -23.34 -23.61
CA ALA A 273 -11.46 -23.93 -23.83
C ALA A 273 -10.42 -23.41 -22.85
N VAL A 274 -10.45 -22.11 -22.53
CA VAL A 274 -9.51 -21.53 -21.56
C VAL A 274 -9.84 -21.98 -20.14
N GLU A 275 -11.12 -22.15 -19.76
CA GLU A 275 -11.47 -22.73 -18.45
C GLU A 275 -11.00 -24.17 -18.28
N GLU A 276 -11.07 -24.99 -19.34
CA GLU A 276 -10.62 -26.38 -19.32
C GLU A 276 -9.08 -26.49 -19.30
N ALA A 277 -8.40 -25.65 -20.10
CA ALA A 277 -6.98 -25.83 -20.37
C ALA A 277 -6.04 -24.98 -19.53
N VAL A 278 -6.52 -23.89 -18.92
CA VAL A 278 -5.67 -22.98 -18.15
C VAL A 278 -5.96 -23.13 -16.66
N PRO A 279 -5.04 -23.75 -15.89
CA PRO A 279 -5.23 -23.90 -14.47
C PRO A 279 -5.30 -22.53 -13.80
N LYS A 280 -6.20 -22.44 -12.82
CA LYS A 280 -6.36 -21.29 -11.95
C LYS A 280 -5.15 -21.25 -11.00
N THR A 281 -4.52 -20.09 -10.83
CA THR A 281 -3.52 -19.92 -9.76
C THR A 281 -4.27 -20.01 -8.44
N ASN A 282 -3.92 -20.98 -7.59
CA ASN A 282 -4.36 -20.95 -6.19
C ASN A 282 -3.61 -19.81 -5.49
N PRO A 283 -4.31 -18.80 -4.95
CA PRO A 283 -3.67 -17.83 -4.09
C PRO A 283 -3.25 -18.55 -2.80
N SER A 284 -1.99 -18.93 -2.69
CA SER A 284 -1.42 -19.42 -1.42
C SER A 284 -0.60 -18.31 -0.76
N THR A 285 -0.65 -18.23 0.56
CA THR A 285 0.16 -17.32 1.39
C THR A 285 1.66 -17.60 1.33
N ARG A 286 2.09 -18.68 0.66
CA ARG A 286 3.50 -19.09 0.49
C ARG A 286 3.97 -19.09 -0.97
N SER A 287 3.17 -18.55 -1.89
CA SER A 287 3.50 -18.59 -3.33
C SER A 287 4.68 -17.67 -3.64
N LYS A 288 5.89 -18.22 -3.75
CA LYS A 288 7.06 -17.48 -4.24
C LYS A 288 6.99 -17.35 -5.77
N PRO A 289 7.08 -16.15 -6.36
CA PRO A 289 7.20 -16.00 -7.81
C PRO A 289 8.51 -16.67 -8.29
N GLY A 290 8.41 -17.67 -9.16
CA GLY A 290 9.57 -18.28 -9.83
C GLY A 290 9.95 -19.71 -9.43
N TRP A 291 9.17 -20.40 -8.58
CA TRP A 291 9.39 -21.83 -8.31
C TRP A 291 8.64 -22.69 -9.32
N ASN A 292 9.40 -23.38 -10.18
CA ASN A 292 8.89 -24.49 -11.00
C ASN A 292 9.14 -25.80 -10.23
N GLU A 293 8.18 -26.73 -10.24
CA GLU A 293 8.26 -28.05 -9.56
C GLU A 293 9.27 -29.04 -10.21
N GLU A 294 10.25 -28.57 -10.97
CA GLU A 294 11.34 -29.42 -11.48
C GLU A 294 12.37 -29.65 -10.36
N GLY A 295 12.04 -30.55 -9.44
CA GLY A 295 12.94 -30.90 -8.34
C GLY A 295 12.57 -32.08 -7.47
N MET A 296 11.43 -32.75 -7.66
CA MET A 296 11.17 -34.05 -7.01
C MET A 296 11.54 -35.20 -7.94
N GLY A 297 12.85 -35.32 -8.17
CA GLY A 297 13.45 -36.58 -8.59
C GLY A 297 13.27 -37.60 -7.47
N SER A 298 12.43 -38.59 -7.74
CA SER A 298 12.41 -39.94 -7.15
C SER A 298 13.65 -40.29 -6.31
N ILE A 299 13.46 -40.41 -4.99
CA ILE A 299 14.39 -41.12 -4.11
C ILE A 299 14.13 -42.62 -4.33
N PRO A 300 15.10 -43.42 -4.82
CA PRO A 300 14.93 -44.86 -4.85
C PRO A 300 14.97 -45.40 -3.42
N SER A 301 14.04 -46.28 -3.08
CA SER A 301 14.21 -47.12 -1.90
C SER A 301 15.36 -48.10 -2.17
N SER A 302 16.31 -48.15 -1.25
CA SER A 302 17.24 -49.27 -1.14
C SER A 302 17.36 -49.67 0.33
N ALA A 303 17.27 -50.99 0.50
CA ALA A 303 17.28 -51.84 1.70
C ALA A 303 17.97 -51.31 2.97
#